data_AF-A0A172WS91-F1
#
_entry.id   AF-A0A172WS91-F1
#
_cell.length_a   1.000
_cell.length_b   1.000
_cell.length_c   1.000
_cell.angle_alpha   90.00
_cell.angle_beta   90.00
_cell.angle_gamma   90.00
#
_symmetry.space_group_name_H-M   'P 1'
#
loop_
_entity.id
_entity.type
_entity.pdbx_description
1 polymer ?
#
loop_
_entity_poly.entity_id
_entity_poly.type
_entity_poly.pdbx_seq_one_letter_code
_entity_poly.pdbx_strand_id
1 'polypeptide(L)'
;MRLPLTYLIRSTLNGISQVFLQRHLGCGLLILVAIGLHDRALLAGALLGLLSGTCMAWRLGYPRDDIESGLYGYNAALLGLLITLMLGLVPLACLLTILSGALSTPVQHHLLRRMRERRSLPGFTLSFVLLGWLAMGVCGVLDGVVEARVPEHQLDGWGALGGIVRGLGQVLFLADPLAGLCLFAALLLADRRAAAWALCGSAVGIYVALLAGASEPTALAGLAGYNPALAALALSQVHRSPLVPALGIGLAIIFRLLFDQLGLPPLTIPFILACWAVALGRRQHQRQGELQPS
;
A
#
# COMPACT_ATOMS: atom_id res chain seq x y z
N MET A 1 32.36 -1.13 -6.11
CA MET A 1 31.68 -0.23 -7.07
C MET A 1 30.83 0.74 -6.26
N ARG A 2 31.00 2.07 -6.38
CA ARG A 2 30.23 3.05 -5.59
C ARG A 2 28.84 3.23 -6.23
N LEU A 3 27.77 3.27 -5.43
CA LEU A 3 26.43 3.66 -5.90
C LEU A 3 26.45 5.17 -6.23
N PRO A 4 26.21 5.59 -7.49
CA PRO A 4 26.15 7.00 -7.80
C PRO A 4 24.95 7.63 -7.09
N LEU A 5 25.14 8.83 -6.53
CA LEU A 5 24.11 9.53 -5.74
C LEU A 5 22.80 9.71 -6.52
N THR A 6 22.89 10.02 -7.80
CA THR A 6 21.73 10.16 -8.70
C THR A 6 20.91 8.88 -8.80
N TYR A 7 21.56 7.73 -8.83
CA TYR A 7 20.90 6.42 -8.87
C TYR A 7 20.21 6.10 -7.55
N LEU A 8 20.83 6.42 -6.42
CA LEU A 8 20.22 6.24 -5.10
C LEU A 8 18.98 7.13 -4.93
N ILE A 9 19.05 8.39 -5.37
CA ILE A 9 17.91 9.33 -5.34
C ILE A 9 16.76 8.78 -6.19
N ARG A 10 17.03 8.32 -7.42
CA ARG A 10 16.02 7.74 -8.30
C ARG A 10 15.38 6.49 -7.72
N SER A 11 16.20 5.58 -7.19
CA SER A 11 15.73 4.35 -6.54
C SER A 11 14.86 4.67 -5.31
N THR A 12 15.21 5.72 -4.57
CA THR A 12 14.46 6.18 -3.39
C THR A 12 13.10 6.78 -3.78
N LEU A 13 13.09 7.73 -4.71
CA LEU A 13 11.84 8.39 -5.13
C LEU A 13 10.92 7.44 -5.89
N ASN A 14 11.44 6.59 -6.77
CA ASN A 14 10.63 5.54 -7.37
C ASN A 14 10.20 4.51 -6.31
N GLY A 15 11.08 4.18 -5.37
CA GLY A 15 10.79 3.24 -4.29
C GLY A 15 9.58 3.64 -3.48
N ILE A 16 9.49 4.90 -3.04
CA ILE A 16 8.32 5.33 -2.27
C ILE A 16 7.06 5.49 -3.14
N SER A 17 7.19 5.91 -4.42
CA SER A 17 6.03 6.01 -5.32
C SER A 17 5.45 4.64 -5.71
N GLN A 18 6.26 3.59 -5.68
CA GLN A 18 5.83 2.21 -5.96
C GLN A 18 4.87 1.64 -4.90
N VAL A 19 4.74 2.26 -3.71
CA VAL A 19 3.65 1.92 -2.78
C VAL A 19 2.29 2.08 -3.45
N PHE A 20 2.15 3.08 -4.32
CA PHE A 20 0.97 3.33 -5.14
C PHE A 20 1.14 2.85 -6.59
N LEU A 21 2.04 1.89 -6.82
CA LEU A 21 2.32 1.32 -8.14
C LEU A 21 2.73 2.38 -9.18
N GLN A 22 3.30 3.50 -8.73
CA GLN A 22 3.81 4.56 -9.62
C GLN A 22 5.33 4.45 -9.73
N ARG A 23 5.87 4.56 -10.95
CA ARG A 23 7.31 4.80 -11.19
C ARG A 23 7.49 6.26 -11.58
N HIS A 24 7.41 7.17 -10.60
CA HIS A 24 7.40 8.60 -10.88
C HIS A 24 8.08 9.41 -9.76
N LEU A 25 9.17 10.10 -10.11
CA LEU A 25 10.01 10.83 -9.15
C LEU A 25 9.25 11.95 -8.40
N GLY A 26 8.46 12.75 -9.12
CA GLY A 26 7.66 13.83 -8.52
C GLY A 26 6.60 13.33 -7.52
N CYS A 27 5.86 12.28 -7.89
CA CYS A 27 4.98 11.54 -6.99
C CYS A 27 5.72 11.08 -5.74
N GLY A 28 6.88 10.43 -5.90
CA GLY A 28 7.68 9.97 -4.77
C GLY A 28 8.13 11.09 -3.84
N LEU A 29 8.55 12.22 -4.40
CA LEU A 29 8.93 13.40 -3.62
C LEU A 29 7.75 13.94 -2.82
N LEU A 30 6.58 14.10 -3.44
CA LEU A 30 5.37 14.57 -2.77
C LEU A 30 4.90 13.60 -1.67
N ILE A 31 5.07 12.29 -1.87
CA ILE A 31 4.79 11.29 -0.82
C ILE A 31 5.73 11.47 0.38
N LEU A 32 7.04 11.66 0.17
CA LEU A 32 7.98 11.92 1.27
C LEU A 32 7.66 13.23 2.00
N VAL A 33 7.27 14.27 1.28
CA VAL A 33 6.81 15.53 1.86
C VAL A 33 5.55 15.30 2.71
N ALA A 34 4.57 14.54 2.21
CA ALA A 34 3.35 14.21 2.95
C ALA A 34 3.66 13.47 4.26
N ILE A 35 4.53 12.46 4.22
CA ILE A 35 4.96 11.74 5.42
C ILE A 35 5.68 12.69 6.39
N GLY A 36 6.61 13.52 5.90
CA GLY A 36 7.39 14.44 6.74
C GLY A 36 6.59 15.58 7.37
N LEU A 37 5.54 16.06 6.70
CA LEU A 37 4.59 17.02 7.24
C LEU A 37 3.69 16.39 8.31
N HIS A 38 3.36 15.11 8.16
CA HIS A 38 2.56 14.37 9.13
C HIS A 38 3.37 14.01 10.38
N ASP A 39 4.50 13.31 10.21
CA ASP A 39 5.36 12.87 11.30
C ASP A 39 6.80 12.61 10.83
N ARG A 40 7.76 13.30 11.46
CA ARG A 40 9.20 13.19 11.13
C ARG A 40 9.81 11.85 11.51
N ALA A 41 9.32 11.20 12.57
CA ALA A 41 9.75 9.86 12.95
C ALA A 41 9.30 8.84 11.89
N LEU A 42 8.04 8.92 11.44
CA LEU A 42 7.55 8.06 10.34
C LEU A 42 8.35 8.26 9.06
N LEU A 43 8.73 9.50 8.72
CA LEU A 43 9.61 9.76 7.58
C LEU A 43 10.98 9.07 7.74
N ALA A 44 11.60 9.18 8.92
CA ALA A 44 12.87 8.54 9.20
C ALA A 44 12.76 7.00 9.10
N GLY A 45 11.71 6.41 9.68
CA GLY A 45 11.44 4.98 9.59
C GLY A 45 11.22 4.51 8.15
N ALA A 46 10.40 5.22 7.37
CA ALA A 46 10.16 4.93 5.96
C ALA A 46 11.45 4.94 5.14
N LEU A 47 12.28 5.97 5.30
CA LEU A 47 13.55 6.10 4.59
C LEU A 47 14.54 5.02 5.02
N LEU A 48 14.63 4.72 6.32
CA LEU A 48 15.52 3.66 6.83
C LEU A 48 15.15 2.29 6.25
N GLY A 49 13.87 1.96 6.25
CA GLY A 49 13.36 0.72 5.66
C GLY A 49 13.64 0.66 4.16
N LEU A 50 13.25 1.70 3.42
CA LEU A 50 13.48 1.81 1.98
C LEU A 50 14.97 1.62 1.62
N LEU A 51 15.86 2.35 2.30
CA LEU A 51 17.29 2.29 2.07
C LEU A 51 17.84 0.91 2.41
N SER A 52 17.37 0.28 3.50
CA SER A 52 17.74 -1.09 3.87
C SER A 52 17.41 -2.08 2.74
N GLY A 53 16.17 -2.06 2.23
CA GLY A 53 15.76 -2.95 1.14
C GLY A 53 16.54 -2.68 -0.15
N THR A 54 16.72 -1.41 -0.52
CA THR A 54 17.49 -1.01 -1.71
C THR A 54 18.95 -1.44 -1.63
N CYS A 55 19.59 -1.22 -0.48
CA CYS A 55 20.98 -1.64 -0.23
C CYS A 55 21.12 -3.17 -0.22
N MET A 56 20.14 -3.90 0.33
CA MET A 56 20.14 -5.36 0.29
C MET A 56 20.03 -5.87 -1.15
N ALA A 57 19.16 -5.29 -1.97
CA ALA A 57 19.02 -5.69 -3.37
C ALA A 57 20.31 -5.47 -4.15
N TRP A 58 20.99 -4.36 -3.89
CA TRP A 58 22.30 -4.07 -4.45
C TRP A 58 23.36 -5.06 -3.98
N ARG A 59 23.41 -5.37 -2.67
CA ARG A 59 24.34 -6.35 -2.09
C ARG A 59 24.16 -7.74 -2.68
N LEU A 60 22.92 -8.14 -2.95
CA LEU A 60 22.59 -9.44 -3.54
C LEU A 60 22.73 -9.47 -5.07
N GLY A 61 23.13 -8.36 -5.70
CA GLY A 61 23.36 -8.30 -7.14
C GLY A 61 22.08 -8.43 -7.99
N TYR A 62 20.94 -8.00 -7.48
CA TYR A 62 19.67 -8.03 -8.21
C TYR A 62 19.65 -7.05 -9.41
N PRO A 63 18.76 -7.26 -10.40
CA PRO A 63 18.74 -6.46 -11.63
C PRO A 63 18.67 -4.96 -11.35
N ARG A 64 19.57 -4.19 -11.97
CA ARG A 64 19.68 -2.73 -11.73
C ARG A 64 18.40 -1.98 -12.08
N ASP A 65 17.76 -2.32 -13.19
CA ASP A 65 16.51 -1.67 -13.59
C ASP A 65 15.38 -1.86 -12.56
N ASP A 66 15.34 -3.02 -11.89
CA ASP A 66 14.38 -3.29 -10.83
C ASP A 66 14.68 -2.47 -9.56
N ILE A 67 15.97 -2.27 -9.25
CA ILE A 67 16.41 -1.42 -8.14
C ILE A 67 16.10 0.05 -8.44
N GLU A 68 16.48 0.56 -9.61
CA GLU A 68 16.24 1.97 -9.99
C GLU A 68 14.74 2.28 -10.12
N SER A 69 13.93 1.32 -10.58
CA SER A 69 12.47 1.45 -10.61
C SER A 69 11.81 1.31 -9.24
N GLY A 70 12.58 1.09 -8.17
CA GLY A 70 12.10 1.12 -6.79
C GLY A 70 11.43 -0.17 -6.31
N LEU A 71 11.48 -1.26 -7.08
CA LEU A 71 10.73 -2.48 -6.78
C LEU A 71 11.17 -3.22 -5.51
N TYR A 72 12.32 -2.86 -4.94
CA TYR A 72 12.85 -3.42 -3.70
C TYR A 72 12.72 -2.48 -2.49
N GLY A 73 12.28 -1.23 -2.70
CA GLY A 73 12.22 -0.22 -1.65
C GLY A 73 10.84 -0.09 -0.99
N TYR A 74 9.75 -0.21 -1.75
CA TYR A 74 8.40 0.16 -1.26
C TYR A 74 7.89 -0.72 -0.11
N ASN A 75 8.05 -2.05 -0.21
CA ASN A 75 7.67 -2.96 0.88
C ASN A 75 8.47 -2.67 2.16
N ALA A 76 9.76 -2.39 2.00
CA ALA A 76 10.63 -2.05 3.13
C ALA A 76 10.28 -0.70 3.76
N ALA A 77 9.85 0.28 2.95
CA ALA A 77 9.35 1.57 3.43
C ALA A 77 8.09 1.40 4.29
N LEU A 78 7.13 0.59 3.84
CA LEU A 78 5.91 0.27 4.60
C LEU A 78 6.22 -0.45 5.92
N LEU A 79 7.21 -1.36 5.93
CA LEU A 79 7.68 -1.99 7.16
C LEU A 79 8.29 -0.98 8.13
N GLY A 80 9.09 -0.04 7.62
CA GLY A 80 9.67 1.03 8.44
C GLY A 80 8.61 1.97 9.03
N LEU A 81 7.58 2.31 8.26
CA LEU A 81 6.41 3.06 8.76
C LEU A 81 5.68 2.29 9.86
N LEU A 82 5.34 1.02 9.62
CA LEU A 82 4.62 0.17 10.58
C LEU A 82 5.39 0.01 11.90
N ILE A 83 6.68 -0.33 11.82
CA ILE A 83 7.51 -0.56 13.02
C ILE A 83 7.68 0.74 13.82
N THR A 84 7.83 1.87 13.12
CA THR A 84 7.96 3.18 13.79
C THR A 84 6.63 3.62 14.39
N LEU A 85 5.49 3.31 13.76
CA LEU A 85 4.17 3.56 14.33
C LEU A 85 3.97 2.77 15.64
N MET A 86 4.45 1.53 15.70
CA MET A 86 4.29 0.67 16.87
C MET A 86 5.25 1.01 18.02
N LEU A 87 6.50 1.36 17.73
CA LEU A 87 7.57 1.46 18.72
C LEU A 87 8.14 2.88 18.89
N GLY A 88 7.74 3.82 18.04
CA GLY A 88 8.42 5.11 17.87
C GLY A 88 9.81 4.96 17.25
N LEU A 89 10.54 6.08 17.13
CA LEU A 89 11.90 6.09 16.60
C LEU A 89 12.93 5.80 17.70
N VAL A 90 13.03 4.54 18.09
CA VAL A 90 13.98 4.04 19.10
C VAL A 90 14.98 3.05 18.49
N PRO A 91 16.14 2.77 19.13
CA PRO A 91 17.16 1.88 18.56
C PRO A 91 16.65 0.50 18.15
N LEU A 92 15.74 -0.09 18.95
CA LEU A 92 15.10 -1.36 18.61
C LEU A 92 14.26 -1.27 17.34
N ALA A 93 13.47 -0.20 17.17
CA ALA A 93 12.67 0.04 15.98
C ALA A 93 13.57 0.21 14.74
N CYS A 94 14.68 0.92 14.86
CA CYS A 94 15.68 1.06 13.80
C CYS A 94 16.27 -0.30 13.40
N LEU A 95 16.65 -1.13 14.38
CA LEU A 95 17.18 -2.47 14.13
C LEU A 95 16.14 -3.35 13.42
N LEU A 96 14.92 -3.41 13.93
CA LEU A 96 13.83 -4.19 13.33
C LEU A 96 13.49 -3.70 11.93
N THR A 97 13.50 -2.38 11.69
CA THR A 97 13.29 -1.77 10.37
C THR A 97 14.38 -2.17 9.38
N ILE A 98 15.65 -2.13 9.80
CA ILE A 98 16.77 -2.57 8.95
C ILE A 98 16.63 -4.05 8.62
N LEU A 99 16.41 -4.91 9.62
CA LEU A 99 16.31 -6.36 9.43
C LEU A 99 15.10 -6.75 8.56
N SER A 100 13.92 -6.21 8.85
CA SER A 100 12.71 -6.48 8.07
C SER A 100 12.82 -5.93 6.64
N GLY A 101 13.36 -4.73 6.45
CA GLY A 101 13.62 -4.16 5.12
C GLY A 101 14.58 -5.02 4.30
N ALA A 102 15.66 -5.50 4.92
CA ALA A 102 16.60 -6.43 4.30
C ALA A 102 15.94 -7.78 3.94
N LEU A 103 15.13 -8.36 4.84
CA LEU A 103 14.41 -9.61 4.61
C LEU A 103 13.31 -9.49 3.54
N SER A 104 12.69 -8.31 3.41
CA SER A 104 11.63 -8.07 2.42
C SER A 104 12.12 -8.20 0.98
N THR A 105 13.41 -7.96 0.77
CA THR A 105 14.07 -7.90 -0.54
C THR A 105 14.14 -9.25 -1.25
N PRO A 106 14.68 -10.34 -0.65
CA PRO A 106 14.68 -11.66 -1.29
C PRO A 106 13.26 -12.21 -1.50
N VAL A 107 12.33 -11.94 -0.57
CA VAL A 107 10.90 -12.31 -0.74
C VAL A 107 10.33 -11.61 -1.98
N GLN A 108 10.53 -10.30 -2.09
CA GLN A 108 10.07 -9.51 -3.23
C GLN A 108 10.70 -9.96 -4.55
N HIS A 109 12.01 -10.25 -4.55
CA HIS A 109 12.69 -10.77 -5.73
C HIS A 109 12.10 -12.11 -6.20
N HIS A 110 11.85 -13.02 -5.26
CA HIS A 110 11.24 -14.31 -5.57
C HIS A 110 9.85 -14.15 -6.20
N LEU A 111 9.02 -13.25 -5.66
CA LEU A 111 7.70 -12.95 -6.22
C LEU A 111 7.79 -12.35 -7.64
N LEU A 112 8.71 -11.40 -7.87
CA LEU A 112 8.95 -10.82 -9.20
C LEU A 112 9.41 -11.88 -10.21
N ARG A 113 10.35 -12.76 -9.81
CA ARG A 113 10.82 -13.86 -10.67
C ARG A 113 9.71 -14.83 -11.00
N ARG A 114 8.94 -15.30 -10.01
CA ARG A 114 7.78 -16.17 -10.26
C ARG A 114 6.76 -15.51 -11.16
N MET A 115 6.51 -14.22 -11.03
CA MET A 115 5.58 -13.50 -11.89
C MET A 115 6.06 -13.49 -13.35
N ARG A 116 7.35 -13.19 -13.57
CA ARG A 116 7.94 -13.09 -14.92
C ARG A 116 8.13 -14.46 -15.58
N GLU A 117 8.69 -15.43 -14.86
CA GLU A 117 9.06 -16.74 -15.39
C GLU A 117 7.86 -17.69 -15.52
N ARG A 118 6.93 -17.65 -14.55
CA ARG A 118 5.80 -18.60 -14.49
C ARG A 118 4.44 -17.95 -14.76
N ARG A 119 4.42 -16.68 -15.17
CA ARG A 119 3.19 -15.87 -15.30
C ARG A 119 2.30 -15.96 -14.05
N SER A 120 2.90 -16.08 -12.86
CA SER A 120 2.15 -16.11 -11.60
C SER A 120 1.55 -14.73 -11.28
N LEU A 121 0.79 -14.64 -10.19
CA LEU A 121 0.15 -13.40 -9.78
C LEU A 121 1.19 -12.39 -9.27
N PRO A 122 0.97 -11.08 -9.46
CA PRO A 122 1.85 -10.05 -8.94
C PRO A 122 1.94 -10.09 -7.41
N GLY A 123 3.14 -9.85 -6.88
CA GLY A 123 3.39 -9.87 -5.43
C GLY A 123 2.81 -8.68 -4.68
N PHE A 124 2.66 -7.52 -5.34
CA PHE A 124 2.23 -6.27 -4.70
C PHE A 124 2.94 -6.04 -3.35
N THR A 125 2.21 -5.66 -2.30
CA THR A 125 2.69 -5.42 -0.96
C THR A 125 2.76 -6.69 -0.08
N LEU A 126 2.74 -7.90 -0.68
CA LEU A 126 2.71 -9.16 0.08
C LEU A 126 3.94 -9.33 0.97
N SER A 127 5.12 -8.89 0.51
CA SER A 127 6.35 -8.93 1.33
C SER A 127 6.20 -8.08 2.59
N PHE A 128 5.60 -6.88 2.48
CA PHE A 128 5.23 -6.04 3.62
C PHE A 128 4.20 -6.72 4.52
N VAL A 129 3.13 -7.32 3.98
CA VAL A 129 2.08 -7.96 4.82
C VAL A 129 2.66 -9.08 5.66
N LEU A 130 3.40 -10.01 5.04
CA LEU A 130 3.94 -11.19 5.72
C LEU A 130 4.92 -10.81 6.82
N LEU A 131 5.85 -9.89 6.53
CA LEU A 131 6.82 -9.41 7.50
C LEU A 131 6.22 -8.44 8.52
N GLY A 132 5.15 -7.74 8.15
CA GLY A 132 4.39 -6.86 9.04
C GLY A 132 3.68 -7.66 10.12
N TRP A 133 2.98 -8.75 9.76
CA TRP A 133 2.41 -9.67 10.75
C TRP A 133 3.49 -10.30 11.64
N LEU A 134 4.64 -10.68 11.08
CA LEU A 134 5.75 -11.18 11.89
C LEU A 134 6.23 -10.13 12.89
N ALA A 135 6.42 -8.87 12.46
CA ALA A 135 6.82 -7.77 13.33
C ALA A 135 5.77 -7.48 14.41
N MET A 136 4.49 -7.45 14.05
CA MET A 136 3.38 -7.28 14.99
C MET A 136 3.30 -8.40 16.02
N GLY A 137 3.50 -9.66 15.60
CA GLY A 137 3.57 -10.82 16.49
C GLY A 137 4.75 -10.75 17.46
N VAL A 138 5.95 -10.39 16.96
CA VAL A 138 7.15 -10.23 17.81
C VAL A 138 6.97 -9.12 18.85
N CYS A 139 6.27 -8.05 18.50
CA CYS A 139 6.00 -6.94 19.43
C CYS A 139 4.75 -7.16 20.31
N GLY A 140 4.01 -8.27 20.14
CA GLY A 140 2.80 -8.55 20.91
C GLY A 140 1.61 -7.63 20.59
N VAL A 141 1.58 -7.02 19.41
CA VAL A 141 0.53 -6.08 18.96
C VAL A 141 -0.36 -6.70 17.87
N LEU A 142 -0.28 -8.02 17.67
CA LEU A 142 -1.06 -8.69 16.63
C LEU A 142 -2.57 -8.60 16.90
N ASP A 143 -2.96 -8.71 18.17
CA ASP A 143 -4.35 -8.56 18.64
C ASP A 143 -4.71 -7.08 18.92
N GLY A 144 -3.71 -6.21 18.91
CA GLY A 144 -3.85 -4.79 19.14
C GLY A 144 -4.41 -4.10 17.91
N VAL A 145 -5.73 -4.09 17.77
CA VAL A 145 -6.41 -3.11 16.94
C VAL A 145 -6.09 -1.76 17.56
N VAL A 146 -5.10 -1.05 17.02
CA VAL A 146 -4.83 0.32 17.43
C VAL A 146 -6.04 1.13 16.98
N GLU A 147 -6.97 1.31 17.92
CA GLU A 147 -7.97 2.37 17.86
C GLU A 147 -7.20 3.68 17.81
N ALA A 148 -6.88 4.13 16.59
CA ALA A 148 -6.41 5.49 16.39
C ALA A 148 -7.46 6.40 17.03
N ARG A 149 -7.04 7.31 17.91
CA ARG A 149 -7.93 8.32 18.51
C ARG A 149 -8.73 8.95 17.38
N VAL A 150 -10.01 8.63 17.36
CA VAL A 150 -10.90 9.07 16.30
C VAL A 150 -11.35 10.47 16.69
N PRO A 151 -10.95 11.52 15.95
CA PRO A 151 -11.44 12.85 16.27
C PRO A 151 -12.96 12.88 16.06
N GLU A 152 -13.71 13.40 17.02
CA GLU A 152 -15.16 13.64 16.90
C GLU A 152 -15.41 14.52 15.68
N HIS A 153 -15.84 13.91 14.58
CA HIS A 153 -16.31 14.61 13.40
C HIS A 153 -17.77 14.23 13.20
N GLN A 154 -18.61 15.24 13.03
CA GLN A 154 -19.98 15.06 12.55
C GLN A 154 -19.93 14.78 11.04
N LEU A 155 -20.86 13.97 10.54
CA LEU A 155 -21.11 13.82 9.11
C LEU A 155 -21.60 15.15 8.52
N ASP A 156 -20.65 15.96 8.05
CA ASP A 156 -20.89 17.05 7.10
C ASP A 156 -20.07 16.83 5.81
N GLY A 157 -20.21 17.73 4.84
CA GLY A 157 -19.49 17.61 3.56
C GLY A 157 -17.96 17.63 3.71
N TRP A 158 -17.44 18.37 4.70
CA TRP A 158 -16.00 18.47 4.95
C TRP A 158 -15.46 17.24 5.69
N GLY A 159 -16.22 16.69 6.64
CA GLY A 159 -15.94 15.45 7.34
C GLY A 159 -15.91 14.27 6.36
N ALA A 160 -16.89 14.19 5.46
CA ALA A 160 -16.92 13.17 4.41
C ALA A 160 -15.69 13.27 3.50
N LEU A 161 -15.38 14.47 2.97
CA LEU A 161 -14.18 14.68 2.16
C LEU A 161 -12.91 14.31 2.93
N GLY A 162 -12.82 14.74 4.20
CA GLY A 162 -11.74 14.43 5.12
C GLY A 162 -11.54 12.92 5.30
N GLY A 163 -12.62 12.17 5.51
CA GLY A 163 -12.57 10.71 5.58
C GLY A 163 -12.05 10.08 4.29
N ILE A 164 -12.57 10.51 3.14
CA ILE A 164 -12.17 9.99 1.82
C ILE A 164 -10.67 10.17 1.59
N VAL A 165 -10.12 11.35 1.87
CA VAL A 165 -8.68 11.60 1.68
C VAL A 165 -7.84 10.93 2.78
N ARG A 166 -8.33 10.83 4.03
CA ARG A 166 -7.69 10.00 5.08
C ARG A 166 -7.58 8.56 4.60
N GLY A 167 -8.56 8.01 3.89
CA GLY A 167 -8.45 6.66 3.33
C GLY A 167 -7.29 6.49 2.34
N LEU A 168 -6.86 7.54 1.64
CA LEU A 168 -5.61 7.51 0.88
C LEU A 168 -4.38 7.60 1.80
N GLY A 169 -4.44 8.46 2.81
CA GLY A 169 -3.43 8.57 3.88
C GLY A 169 -3.11 7.25 4.59
N GLN A 170 -4.15 6.47 4.89
CA GLN A 170 -4.06 5.20 5.60
C GLN A 170 -3.27 4.12 4.83
N VAL A 171 -3.06 4.26 3.51
CA VAL A 171 -2.12 3.39 2.76
C VAL A 171 -0.70 3.46 3.36
N LEU A 172 -0.33 4.63 3.90
CA LEU A 172 0.96 4.91 4.54
C LEU A 172 0.81 5.13 6.06
N PHE A 173 -0.31 4.70 6.65
CA PHE A 173 -0.64 4.91 8.06
C PHE A 173 -0.75 6.38 8.49
N LEU A 174 -1.02 7.30 7.55
CA LEU A 174 -1.17 8.72 7.83
C LEU A 174 -2.64 9.03 8.09
N ALA A 175 -3.02 9.09 9.37
CA ALA A 175 -4.39 9.36 9.80
C ALA A 175 -4.71 10.87 9.79
N ASP A 176 -4.33 11.59 8.73
CA ASP A 176 -4.49 13.04 8.59
C ASP A 176 -5.02 13.41 7.19
N PRO A 177 -6.06 14.26 7.07
CA PRO A 177 -6.67 14.54 5.79
C PRO A 177 -5.78 15.40 4.89
N LEU A 178 -4.91 16.25 5.47
CA LEU A 178 -3.95 17.02 4.67
C LEU A 178 -2.89 16.10 4.06
N ALA A 179 -2.37 15.14 4.82
CA ALA A 179 -1.52 14.08 4.29
C ALA A 179 -2.24 13.32 3.15
N GLY A 180 -3.50 12.94 3.35
CA GLY A 180 -4.34 12.34 2.33
C GLY A 180 -4.48 13.17 1.04
N LEU A 181 -4.70 14.48 1.17
CA LEU A 181 -4.74 15.42 0.04
C LEU A 181 -3.40 15.51 -0.68
N CYS A 182 -2.29 15.55 0.06
CA CYS A 182 -0.94 15.53 -0.52
C CYS A 182 -0.69 14.24 -1.31
N LEU A 183 -1.12 13.09 -0.81
CA LEU A 183 -1.02 11.82 -1.53
C LEU A 183 -1.91 11.81 -2.77
N PHE A 184 -3.14 12.35 -2.69
CA PHE A 184 -3.99 12.51 -3.86
C PHE A 184 -3.34 13.40 -4.94
N ALA A 185 -2.73 14.53 -4.55
CA ALA A 185 -1.99 15.39 -5.45
C ALA A 185 -0.76 14.67 -6.07
N ALA A 186 -0.05 13.86 -5.27
CA ALA A 186 1.05 13.04 -5.74
C ALA A 186 0.60 12.03 -6.82
N LEU A 187 -0.56 11.41 -6.62
CA LEU A 187 -1.16 10.50 -7.60
C LEU A 187 -1.62 11.24 -8.85
N LEU A 188 -2.27 12.40 -8.72
CA LEU A 188 -2.69 13.22 -9.86
C LEU A 188 -1.51 13.64 -10.74
N LEU A 189 -0.37 13.90 -10.12
CA LEU A 189 0.88 14.22 -10.82
C LEU A 189 1.40 13.03 -11.63
N ALA A 190 1.28 11.80 -11.12
CA ALA A 190 1.76 10.60 -11.80
C ALA A 190 0.77 10.07 -12.85
N ASP A 191 -0.49 9.88 -12.45
CA ASP A 191 -1.56 9.31 -13.27
C ASP A 191 -2.94 9.76 -12.73
N ARG A 192 -3.58 10.67 -13.47
CA ARG A 192 -4.90 11.22 -13.12
C ARG A 192 -6.00 10.17 -13.03
N ARG A 193 -5.93 9.13 -13.87
CA ARG A 193 -6.93 8.07 -13.92
C ARG A 193 -6.77 7.17 -12.70
N ALA A 194 -5.54 6.80 -12.36
CA ALA A 194 -5.24 6.05 -11.15
C ALA A 194 -5.65 6.82 -9.88
N ALA A 195 -5.39 8.13 -9.84
CA ALA A 195 -5.80 9.00 -8.74
C ALA A 195 -7.32 9.02 -8.55
N ALA A 196 -8.08 9.21 -9.63
CA ALA A 196 -9.55 9.23 -9.58
C ALA A 196 -10.12 7.89 -9.09
N TRP A 197 -9.56 6.76 -9.55
CA TRP A 197 -9.96 5.44 -9.09
C TRP A 197 -9.60 5.18 -7.63
N ALA A 198 -8.42 5.63 -7.17
CA ALA A 198 -8.05 5.52 -5.76
C ALA A 198 -9.02 6.30 -4.87
N LEU A 199 -9.37 7.54 -5.25
CA LEU A 199 -10.32 8.36 -4.52
C LEU A 199 -11.73 7.72 -4.49
N CYS A 200 -12.18 7.20 -5.64
CA CYS A 200 -13.44 6.47 -5.75
C CYS A 200 -13.48 5.23 -4.85
N GLY A 201 -12.43 4.40 -4.87
CA GLY A 201 -12.32 3.24 -4.00
C GLY A 201 -12.38 3.63 -2.52
N SER A 202 -11.65 4.69 -2.14
CA SER A 202 -11.69 5.20 -0.76
C SER A 202 -13.10 5.63 -0.35
N ALA A 203 -13.78 6.40 -1.21
CA ALA A 203 -15.14 6.87 -0.96
C ALA A 203 -16.15 5.71 -0.83
N VAL A 204 -16.10 4.72 -1.72
CA VAL A 204 -17.00 3.56 -1.66
C VAL A 204 -16.73 2.73 -0.40
N GLY A 205 -15.46 2.55 -0.02
CA GLY A 205 -15.11 1.82 1.21
C GLY A 205 -15.70 2.46 2.47
N ILE A 206 -15.58 3.79 2.59
CA ILE A 206 -16.15 4.55 3.72
C ILE A 206 -17.67 4.52 3.69
N TYR A 207 -18.27 4.72 2.52
CA TYR A 207 -19.72 4.68 2.37
C TYR A 207 -20.30 3.31 2.76
N VAL A 208 -19.67 2.22 2.33
CA VAL A 208 -20.10 0.87 2.72
C VAL A 208 -19.89 0.62 4.22
N ALA A 209 -18.84 1.16 4.83
CA ALA A 209 -18.67 1.06 6.28
C ALA A 209 -19.81 1.76 7.05
N LEU A 210 -20.25 2.95 6.60
CA LEU A 210 -21.42 3.64 7.16
C LEU A 210 -22.69 2.80 6.98
N LEU A 211 -22.92 2.24 5.80
CA LEU A 211 -24.07 1.36 5.54
C LEU A 211 -24.05 0.07 6.38
N ALA A 212 -22.86 -0.43 6.70
CA ALA A 212 -22.66 -1.59 7.57
C ALA A 212 -22.83 -1.25 9.07
N GLY A 213 -23.15 -0.01 9.41
CA GLY A 213 -23.44 0.43 10.78
C GLY A 213 -22.20 0.92 11.56
N ALA A 214 -21.06 1.15 10.91
CA ALA A 214 -19.93 1.79 11.56
C ALA A 214 -20.31 3.21 12.02
N SER A 215 -19.89 3.59 13.24
CA SER A 215 -20.09 4.97 13.72
C SER A 215 -19.42 5.97 12.78
N GLU A 216 -19.97 7.19 12.67
CA GLU A 216 -19.42 8.24 11.81
C GLU A 216 -17.92 8.47 12.04
N PRO A 217 -17.47 8.62 13.31
CA PRO A 217 -16.05 8.81 13.56
C PRO A 217 -15.23 7.61 13.03
N THR A 218 -15.67 6.37 13.31
CA THR A 218 -14.95 5.16 12.88
C THR A 218 -14.82 5.08 11.36
N ALA A 219 -15.90 5.37 10.62
CA ALA A 219 -15.88 5.36 9.16
C ALA A 219 -14.98 6.48 8.61
N LEU A 220 -15.09 7.69 9.17
CA LEU A 220 -14.32 8.87 8.76
C LEU A 220 -12.85 8.82 9.18
N ALA A 221 -12.43 7.84 10.01
CA ALA A 221 -11.02 7.54 10.22
C ALA A 221 -10.29 7.06 8.94
N GLY A 222 -11.05 6.69 7.90
CA GLY A 222 -10.54 6.32 6.58
C GLY A 222 -10.03 4.88 6.48
N LEU A 223 -10.08 4.10 7.57
CA LEU A 223 -9.57 2.73 7.59
C LEU A 223 -10.30 1.80 6.62
N ALA A 224 -11.59 2.03 6.33
CA ALA A 224 -12.33 1.25 5.34
C ALA A 224 -11.96 1.58 3.88
N GLY A 225 -11.30 2.73 3.64
CA GLY A 225 -11.07 3.26 2.30
C GLY A 225 -9.79 2.79 1.61
N TYR A 226 -8.72 2.49 2.36
CA TYR A 226 -7.39 2.33 1.75
C TYR A 226 -7.21 1.05 0.92
N ASN A 227 -7.77 -0.09 1.37
CA ASN A 227 -7.70 -1.34 0.60
C ASN A 227 -8.50 -1.26 -0.72
N PRO A 228 -9.76 -0.79 -0.72
CA PRO A 228 -10.49 -0.54 -1.95
C PRO A 228 -9.84 0.50 -2.87
N ALA A 229 -9.22 1.55 -2.31
CA ALA A 229 -8.46 2.53 -3.07
C ALA A 229 -7.29 1.89 -3.84
N LEU A 230 -6.48 1.06 -3.17
CA LEU A 230 -5.37 0.35 -3.81
C LEU A 230 -5.85 -0.64 -4.89
N ALA A 231 -6.95 -1.36 -4.64
CA ALA A 231 -7.52 -2.30 -5.61
C ALA A 231 -8.01 -1.58 -6.88
N ALA A 232 -8.74 -0.48 -6.70
CA ALA A 232 -9.20 0.37 -7.80
C ALA A 232 -8.01 0.92 -8.60
N LEU A 233 -7.02 1.48 -7.90
CA LEU A 233 -5.81 2.03 -8.47
C LEU A 233 -5.07 0.97 -9.32
N ALA A 234 -4.81 -0.21 -8.76
CA ALA A 234 -4.04 -1.25 -9.44
C ALA A 234 -4.76 -1.77 -10.69
N LEU A 235 -6.05 -2.08 -10.57
CA LEU A 235 -6.83 -2.64 -11.67
C LEU A 235 -7.09 -1.61 -12.77
N SER A 236 -7.20 -0.33 -12.43
CA SER A 236 -7.41 0.73 -13.43
C SER A 236 -6.20 0.93 -14.35
N GLN A 237 -4.99 0.69 -13.86
CA GLN A 237 -3.75 0.80 -14.66
C GLN A 237 -3.66 -0.29 -15.73
N VAL A 238 -4.17 -1.49 -15.45
CA VAL A 238 -4.11 -2.63 -16.37
C VAL A 238 -5.34 -2.71 -17.27
N HIS A 239 -6.49 -2.20 -16.82
CA HIS A 239 -7.77 -2.40 -17.50
C HIS A 239 -8.44 -1.08 -17.85
N ARG A 240 -8.88 -0.95 -19.09
CA ARG A 240 -9.62 0.24 -19.58
C ARG A 240 -11.08 0.26 -19.15
N SER A 241 -11.71 -0.90 -18.98
CA SER A 241 -13.10 -1.02 -18.53
C SER A 241 -13.27 -0.57 -17.07
N PRO A 242 -14.27 0.29 -16.76
CA PRO A 242 -14.55 0.73 -15.40
C PRO A 242 -15.12 -0.39 -14.50
N LEU A 243 -15.66 -1.46 -15.10
CA LEU A 243 -16.23 -2.58 -14.35
C LEU A 243 -15.18 -3.35 -13.56
N VAL A 244 -13.94 -3.41 -14.05
CA VAL A 244 -12.90 -4.22 -13.41
C VAL A 244 -12.37 -3.55 -12.14
N PRO A 245 -12.03 -2.24 -12.13
CA PRO A 245 -11.77 -1.52 -10.88
C PRO A 245 -12.94 -1.54 -9.91
N ALA A 246 -14.19 -1.39 -10.38
CA ALA A 246 -15.39 -1.46 -9.54
C ALA A 246 -15.54 -2.84 -8.86
N LEU A 247 -15.32 -3.92 -9.60
CA LEU A 247 -15.28 -5.28 -9.03
C LEU A 247 -14.17 -5.42 -7.99
N GLY A 248 -12.98 -4.86 -8.25
CA GLY A 248 -11.89 -4.84 -7.29
C GLY A 248 -12.22 -4.10 -6.00
N ILE A 249 -12.91 -2.96 -6.09
CA ILE A 249 -13.43 -2.23 -4.92
C ILE A 249 -14.33 -3.15 -4.09
N GLY A 250 -15.34 -3.76 -4.72
CA GLY A 250 -16.28 -4.65 -4.03
C GLY A 250 -15.58 -5.84 -3.36
N LEU A 251 -14.65 -6.50 -4.05
CA LEU A 251 -13.88 -7.62 -3.51
C LEU A 251 -12.96 -7.20 -2.36
N ALA A 252 -12.30 -6.04 -2.46
CA ALA A 252 -11.43 -5.55 -1.39
C ALA A 252 -12.23 -5.21 -0.12
N ILE A 253 -13.46 -4.70 -0.26
CA ILE A 253 -14.37 -4.49 0.86
C ILE A 253 -14.77 -5.83 1.48
N ILE A 254 -15.18 -6.83 0.68
CA ILE A 254 -15.54 -8.15 1.18
C ILE A 254 -14.38 -8.80 1.95
N PHE A 255 -13.18 -8.80 1.38
CA PHE A 255 -12.01 -9.34 2.06
C PHE A 255 -11.66 -8.55 3.30
N ARG A 256 -11.84 -7.23 3.32
CA ARG A 256 -11.62 -6.42 4.52
C ARG A 256 -12.57 -6.86 5.65
N LEU A 257 -13.87 -6.96 5.35
CA LEU A 257 -14.86 -7.42 6.32
C LEU A 257 -14.53 -8.83 6.84
N LEU A 258 -14.03 -9.72 6.00
CA LEU A 258 -13.56 -11.05 6.44
C LEU A 258 -12.40 -10.95 7.43
N PHE A 259 -11.42 -10.09 7.19
CA PHE A 259 -10.29 -9.90 8.11
C PHE A 259 -10.71 -9.26 9.43
N ASP A 260 -11.68 -8.35 9.40
CA ASP A 260 -12.26 -7.78 10.62
C ASP A 260 -12.92 -8.89 11.48
N GLN A 261 -13.60 -9.87 10.86
CA GLN A 261 -14.18 -11.03 11.56
C GLN A 261 -13.13 -12.02 12.10
N LEU A 262 -11.96 -12.11 11.46
CA LEU A 262 -10.85 -12.95 11.91
C LEU A 262 -10.06 -12.33 13.06
N GLY A 263 -10.31 -11.06 13.39
CA GLY A 263 -9.56 -10.32 14.41
C GLY A 263 -8.10 -10.06 14.02
N LEU A 264 -7.77 -10.17 12.73
CA LEU A 264 -6.41 -9.97 12.23
C LEU A 264 -6.25 -8.58 11.62
N PRO A 265 -5.11 -7.89 11.86
CA PRO A 265 -4.84 -6.61 11.23
C PRO A 265 -4.78 -6.82 9.71
N PRO A 266 -5.67 -6.19 8.92
CA PRO A 266 -5.79 -6.49 7.49
C PRO A 266 -4.55 -6.05 6.72
N LEU A 267 -3.83 -5.03 7.20
CA LEU A 267 -2.79 -4.36 6.43
C LEU A 267 -3.30 -4.18 4.98
N THR A 268 -2.52 -4.54 3.97
CA THR A 268 -2.93 -4.46 2.56
C THR A 268 -3.35 -5.82 1.95
N ILE A 269 -3.61 -6.86 2.75
CA ILE A 269 -3.99 -8.17 2.21
C ILE A 269 -5.35 -8.19 1.51
N PRO A 270 -6.40 -7.45 1.95
CA PRO A 270 -7.66 -7.39 1.21
C PRO A 270 -7.50 -6.87 -0.23
N PHE A 271 -6.67 -5.84 -0.42
CA PHE A 271 -6.30 -5.33 -1.73
C PHE A 271 -5.63 -6.40 -2.62
N ILE A 272 -4.66 -7.13 -2.06
CA ILE A 272 -3.91 -8.17 -2.78
C ILE A 272 -4.87 -9.28 -3.24
N LEU A 273 -5.71 -9.78 -2.32
CA LEU A 273 -6.68 -10.84 -2.59
C LEU A 273 -7.72 -10.41 -3.63
N ALA A 274 -8.19 -9.16 -3.58
CA ALA A 274 -9.11 -8.61 -4.59
C ALA A 274 -8.48 -8.61 -5.99
N CYS A 275 -7.26 -8.11 -6.13
CA CYS A 275 -6.55 -8.11 -7.41
C CYS A 275 -6.28 -9.53 -7.93
N TRP A 276 -5.94 -10.46 -7.03
CA TRP A 276 -5.73 -11.86 -7.38
C TRP A 276 -7.00 -12.55 -7.84
N ALA A 277 -8.12 -12.34 -7.15
CA ALA A 277 -9.42 -12.89 -7.54
C ALA A 277 -9.84 -12.41 -8.94
N VAL A 278 -9.70 -11.11 -9.23
CA VAL A 278 -9.96 -10.57 -10.57
C VAL A 278 -9.03 -11.18 -11.63
N ALA A 279 -7.74 -11.29 -11.34
CA ALA A 279 -6.77 -11.86 -12.28
C ALA A 279 -7.04 -13.34 -12.58
N LEU A 280 -7.40 -14.13 -11.56
CA LEU A 280 -7.73 -15.55 -11.71
C LEU A 280 -9.04 -15.77 -12.46
N GLY A 281 -10.09 -15.02 -12.11
CA GLY A 281 -11.39 -15.12 -12.81
C GLY A 281 -11.26 -14.82 -14.30
N ARG A 282 -10.44 -13.83 -14.67
CA ARG A 282 -10.15 -13.53 -16.08
C ARG A 282 -9.39 -14.63 -16.79
N ARG A 283 -8.37 -15.21 -16.17
CA ARG A 283 -7.61 -16.33 -16.75
C ARG A 283 -8.52 -17.53 -17.01
N GLN A 284 -9.47 -17.80 -16.12
CA GLN A 284 -10.45 -18.87 -16.29
C GLN A 284 -11.41 -18.58 -17.45
N HIS A 285 -11.96 -17.36 -17.53
CA HIS A 285 -12.85 -16.97 -18.62
C HIS A 285 -12.15 -17.05 -19.99
N GLN A 286 -10.88 -16.67 -20.08
CA GLN A 286 -10.10 -16.80 -21.32
C GLN A 286 -9.93 -18.26 -21.75
N ARG A 287 -9.57 -19.14 -20.80
CA ARG A 287 -9.44 -20.58 -21.08
C ARG A 287 -10.75 -21.22 -21.51
N GLN A 288 -11.88 -20.81 -20.94
CA GLN A 288 -13.20 -21.33 -21.33
C GLN A 288 -13.60 -20.88 -22.74
N GLY A 289 -13.28 -19.64 -23.13
CA GLY A 289 -13.50 -19.14 -24.49
C GLY A 289 -12.64 -19.83 -25.55
N GLU A 290 -11.45 -20.30 -25.20
CA GLU A 290 -10.59 -21.09 -26.10
C GLU A 290 -11.06 -22.55 -26.30
N LEU A 291 -11.89 -23.08 -25.38
CA LEU A 291 -12.36 -24.46 -25.39
C LEU A 291 -13.74 -24.66 -26.04
N GLN A 292 -14.46 -23.59 -26.38
CA GLN A 292 -15.72 -23.69 -27.13
C GLN A 292 -15.43 -23.66 -28.65
N PRO A 293 -15.69 -24.74 -29.41
CA PRO A 293 -15.53 -24.71 -30.86
C PRO A 293 -16.61 -23.82 -31.48
N SER A 294 -16.20 -22.97 -32.42
CA SER A 294 -17.05 -22.12 -33.27
C SER A 294 -18.03 -22.93 -34.11
#